data_AF-A0AAP7DIV9-F1
#
_entry.id   AF-A0AAP7DIV9-F1
#
_cell.length_a   1.000
_cell.length_b   1.000
_cell.length_c   1.000
_cell.angle_alpha   90.00
_cell.angle_beta   90.00
_cell.angle_gamma   90.00
#
_symmetry.space_group_name_H-M   'P 1'
#
loop_
_entity.id
_entity.type
_entity.pdbx_description
1 polymer ?
#
loop_
_entity_poly.entity_id
_entity_poly.type
_entity_poly.pdbx_seq_one_letter_code
_entity_poly.pdbx_strand_id
1 'polypeptide(L)'
;MGKKRRTAVAPTQNTAEKPATLKDLLSSEVLDKLKAQAKELKVQEDNRKEVERQKAEEARRVEQKKLDNNFEYLLNNSSMDWRKFKN
;
A
#
# COMPACT_ATOMS: atom_id res chain seq x y z
N MET A 1 -70.83 -34.76 16.53
CA MET A 1 -69.66 -34.67 15.63
C MET A 1 -69.48 -33.23 15.18
N GLY A 2 -68.27 -32.65 15.27
CA GLY A 2 -67.99 -31.33 14.68
C GLY A 2 -67.09 -30.41 15.53
N LYS A 3 -65.87 -30.84 15.85
CA LYS A 3 -64.84 -30.00 16.51
C LYS A 3 -64.36 -28.91 15.54
N LYS A 4 -64.75 -27.65 15.76
CA LYS A 4 -64.14 -26.49 15.05
C LYS A 4 -62.70 -26.29 15.56
N ARG A 5 -61.74 -26.41 14.64
CA ARG A 5 -60.30 -26.40 14.88
C ARG A 5 -59.86 -25.00 15.28
N ARG A 6 -59.16 -24.91 16.42
CA ARG A 6 -58.42 -23.72 16.86
C ARG A 6 -57.27 -23.48 15.88
N THR A 7 -57.25 -22.32 15.25
CA THR A 7 -56.08 -21.83 14.49
C THR A 7 -54.95 -21.56 15.47
N ALA A 8 -53.86 -22.31 15.32
CA ALA A 8 -52.62 -22.09 16.05
C ALA A 8 -51.98 -20.80 15.54
N VAL A 9 -51.70 -19.88 16.46
CA VAL A 9 -50.89 -18.69 16.20
C VAL A 9 -49.45 -19.17 16.01
N ALA A 10 -48.87 -18.92 14.85
CA ALA A 10 -47.47 -19.19 14.58
C ALA A 10 -46.59 -18.30 15.49
N PRO A 11 -45.49 -18.82 16.05
CA PRO A 11 -44.55 -17.99 16.79
C PRO A 11 -43.93 -16.98 15.82
N THR A 12 -44.15 -15.70 16.10
CA THR A 12 -43.49 -14.59 15.40
C THR A 12 -41.99 -14.67 15.68
N GLN A 13 -41.22 -15.10 14.69
CA GLN A 13 -39.79 -14.83 14.64
C GLN A 13 -39.62 -13.32 14.50
N ASN A 14 -39.24 -12.66 15.59
CA ASN A 14 -38.80 -11.26 15.57
C ASN A 14 -37.81 -11.02 16.72
N THR A 15 -36.80 -11.88 16.83
CA THR A 15 -35.50 -11.41 17.31
C THR A 15 -34.85 -10.73 16.14
N ALA A 16 -35.07 -9.42 16.05
CA ALA A 16 -34.29 -8.54 15.20
C ALA A 16 -32.81 -8.80 15.50
N GLU A 17 -32.18 -9.54 14.61
CA GLU A 17 -30.74 -9.71 14.51
C GLU A 17 -30.14 -8.32 14.35
N LYS A 18 -29.75 -7.70 15.47
CA LYS A 18 -28.78 -6.62 15.41
C LYS A 18 -27.60 -7.18 14.62
N PRO A 19 -27.12 -6.52 13.55
CA PRO A 19 -25.92 -6.99 12.89
C PRO A 19 -24.84 -6.93 13.96
N ALA A 20 -24.42 -8.09 14.47
CA ALA A 20 -23.23 -8.18 15.29
C ALA A 20 -22.13 -7.61 14.42
N THR A 21 -21.78 -6.34 14.66
CA THR A 21 -20.71 -5.71 13.89
C THR A 21 -19.49 -6.61 14.07
N LEU A 22 -18.62 -6.75 13.06
CA LEU A 22 -17.47 -7.65 13.19
C LEU A 22 -16.64 -7.41 14.47
N LYS A 23 -16.77 -6.22 15.08
CA LYS A 23 -16.20 -5.86 16.38
C LYS A 23 -16.83 -6.57 17.60
N ASP A 24 -18.09 -6.99 17.54
CA ASP A 24 -18.77 -7.76 18.58
C ASP A 24 -18.47 -9.27 18.48
N LEU A 25 -18.12 -9.76 17.29
CA LEU A 25 -17.76 -11.17 17.07
C LEU A 25 -16.27 -11.46 17.29
N LEU A 26 -15.40 -10.47 17.05
CA LEU A 26 -13.98 -10.56 17.36
C LEU A 26 -13.70 -10.05 18.77
N SER A 27 -12.99 -10.83 19.58
CA SER A 27 -12.48 -10.33 20.87
C SER A 27 -11.58 -9.10 20.63
N SER A 28 -11.62 -8.14 21.55
CA SER A 28 -10.78 -6.93 21.51
C SER A 28 -9.30 -7.26 21.32
N GLU A 29 -8.85 -8.36 21.92
CA GLU A 29 -7.50 -8.90 21.78
C GLU A 29 -7.12 -9.22 20.33
N VAL A 30 -8.03 -9.84 19.56
CA VAL A 30 -7.75 -10.18 18.15
C VAL A 30 -7.77 -8.92 17.28
N LEU A 31 -8.65 -7.95 17.56
CA LEU A 31 -8.63 -6.66 16.88
C LEU A 31 -7.34 -5.89 17.12
N ASP A 32 -6.80 -5.95 18.33
CA ASP A 32 -5.56 -5.25 18.66
C ASP A 32 -4.33 -5.94 18.05
N LYS A 33 -4.30 -7.28 17.99
CA LYS A 33 -3.32 -8.03 17.21
C LYS A 33 -3.37 -7.67 15.72
N LEU A 34 -4.57 -7.60 15.14
CA LEU A 34 -4.75 -7.25 13.73
C LEU A 34 -4.28 -5.81 13.44
N LYS A 35 -4.57 -4.85 14.32
CA LYS A 35 -4.06 -3.48 14.19
C LYS A 35 -2.55 -3.42 14.33
N ALA A 36 -1.95 -4.21 15.22
CA ALA A 36 -0.50 -4.28 15.38
C ALA A 36 0.15 -4.80 14.09
N GLN A 37 -0.36 -5.90 13.53
CA GLN A 37 0.11 -6.46 12.26
C GLN A 37 -0.11 -5.50 11.09
N ALA A 38 -1.26 -4.81 11.03
CA ALA A 38 -1.52 -3.82 9.99
C ALA A 38 -0.56 -2.63 10.06
N LYS A 39 -0.19 -2.18 11.26
CA LYS A 39 0.84 -1.14 11.45
C LYS A 39 2.21 -1.63 11.01
N GLU A 40 2.59 -2.86 11.37
CA GLU A 40 3.86 -3.46 10.98
C GLU A 40 3.99 -3.60 9.46
N LEU A 41 2.95 -4.11 8.78
CA LEU A 41 2.93 -4.20 7.33
C LEU A 41 3.01 -2.82 6.67
N LYS A 42 2.36 -1.81 7.23
CA LYS A 42 2.43 -0.45 6.70
C LYS A 42 3.85 0.12 6.79
N VAL A 43 4.53 -0.10 7.92
CA VAL A 43 5.94 0.30 8.10
C VAL A 43 6.85 -0.44 7.12
N GLN A 44 6.63 -1.73 6.89
CA GLN A 44 7.41 -2.51 5.91
C GLN A 44 7.19 -2.01 4.47
N GLU A 45 5.96 -1.70 4.09
CA GLU A 45 5.64 -1.16 2.77
C GLU A 45 6.22 0.24 2.55
N ASP A 46 6.17 1.11 3.56
CA ASP A 46 6.79 2.43 3.49
C ASP A 46 8.32 2.33 3.38
N ASN A 47 8.96 1.42 4.14
CA ASN A 47 10.38 1.15 4.04
C ASN A 47 10.78 0.60 2.66
N ARG A 48 9.96 -0.30 2.09
CA ARG A 48 10.23 -0.87 0.77
C ARG A 48 10.21 0.20 -0.33
N LYS A 49 9.22 1.11 -0.29
CA LYS A 49 9.14 2.23 -1.23
C LYS A 49 10.34 3.16 -1.10
N GLU A 50 10.76 3.45 0.14
CA GLU A 50 11.91 4.31 0.38
C GLU A 50 13.21 3.68 -0.13
N VAL A 51 13.41 2.37 0.10
CA VAL A 51 14.57 1.64 -0.44
C VAL A 51 14.58 1.63 -1.97
N GLU A 52 13.42 1.48 -2.61
CA GLU A 52 13.31 1.52 -4.06
C GLU A 52 13.65 2.91 -4.63
N ARG A 53 13.20 3.98 -3.96
CA ARG A 53 13.57 5.36 -4.31
C ARG A 53 15.07 5.60 -4.18
N GLN A 54 15.67 5.18 -3.07
CA GLN A 54 17.11 5.34 -2.86
C GLN A 54 17.93 4.57 -3.90
N LYS A 55 17.53 3.34 -4.24
CA LYS A 55 18.19 2.56 -5.31
C LYS A 55 18.08 3.24 -6.67
N ALA A 56 16.92 3.82 -7.00
CA ALA A 56 16.74 4.54 -8.25
C ALA A 56 17.61 5.81 -8.33
N GLU A 57 17.72 6.56 -7.22
CA GLU A 57 18.57 7.74 -7.13
C GLU A 57 20.07 7.38 -7.19
N GLU A 58 20.49 6.30 -6.54
CA GLU A 58 21.86 5.79 -6.63
C GLU A 58 22.20 5.30 -8.03
N ALA A 59 21.30 4.58 -8.70
CA ALA A 59 21.48 4.15 -10.08
C ALA A 59 21.66 5.34 -11.02
N ARG A 60 20.79 6.35 -10.90
CA ARG A 60 20.91 7.61 -11.66
C ARG A 60 22.23 8.32 -11.39
N ARG A 61 22.68 8.37 -10.14
CA ARG A 61 23.97 8.99 -9.80
C ARG A 61 25.15 8.22 -10.40
N VAL A 62 25.10 6.89 -10.40
CA VAL A 62 26.16 6.06 -11.01
C VAL A 62 26.17 6.22 -12.52
N GLU A 63 25.01 6.24 -13.16
CA GLU A 63 24.90 6.50 -14.60
C GLU A 63 25.38 7.90 -14.97
N GLN A 64 24.96 8.93 -14.23
CA GLN A 64 25.46 10.29 -14.44
C GLN A 64 26.98 10.35 -14.31
N LYS A 65 27.56 9.72 -13.27
CA LYS A 65 29.01 9.64 -13.13
C LYS A 65 29.68 8.90 -14.30
N LYS A 66 29.06 7.84 -14.84
CA LYS A 66 29.61 7.15 -16.02
C LYS A 66 29.57 8.05 -17.25
N LEU A 67 28.48 8.79 -17.44
CA LEU A 67 28.32 9.73 -18.55
C LEU A 67 29.29 10.91 -18.44
N ASP A 68 29.49 11.44 -17.23
CA ASP A 68 30.46 12.51 -16.95
C ASP A 68 31.91 12.06 -17.18
N ASN A 69 32.19 10.75 -17.11
CA ASN A 69 33.51 10.20 -17.45
C ASN A 69 33.60 9.75 -18.92
N ASN A 70 32.49 9.72 -19.65
CA ASN A 70 32.47 9.31 -21.05
C ASN A 70 32.69 10.53 -21.95
N PHE A 71 33.89 10.62 -22.52
CA PHE A 71 34.29 11.71 -23.42
C PHE A 71 33.36 11.88 -24.63
N GLU A 72 32.80 10.80 -25.20
CA GLU A 72 31.89 10.90 -26.33
C GLU A 72 30.56 11.55 -25.93
N TYR A 73 30.03 11.18 -24.76
CA TYR A 73 28.85 11.81 -24.21
C TYR A 73 29.10 13.29 -23.89
N LEU A 74 30.21 13.60 -23.22
CA LEU A 74 30.60 14.97 -22.92
C LEU A 74 30.77 15.79 -24.19
N LEU A 75 31.42 15.26 -25.23
CA LEU A 75 31.67 15.99 -26.47
C LEU A 75 30.38 16.33 -27.21
N ASN A 76 29.42 15.41 -27.24
CA ASN A 76 28.14 15.60 -27.94
C ASN A 76 27.14 16.46 -27.16
N ASN A 77 27.20 16.45 -25.82
CA ASN A 77 26.25 17.17 -24.96
C ASN A 77 26.80 18.47 -24.36
N SER A 78 28.11 18.69 -24.41
CA SER A 78 28.72 19.95 -23.98
C SER A 78 28.62 20.99 -25.08
N SER A 79 28.06 22.16 -24.76
CA SER A 79 28.00 23.34 -25.65
C SER A 79 29.33 24.09 -25.76
N MET A 80 30.41 23.49 -25.26
CA MET A 80 31.72 24.13 -25.18
C MET A 80 32.42 24.12 -26.53
N ASP A 81 32.38 25.26 -27.20
CA ASP A 81 33.06 25.48 -28.48
C ASP A 81 34.55 25.75 -28.26
N TRP A 82 35.36 24.68 -28.31
CA TRP A 82 36.81 24.69 -28.05
C TRP A 82 37.60 25.67 -28.93
N ARG A 83 37.05 26.05 -30.10
CA ARG A 83 37.63 27.07 -30.99
C ARG A 83 37.72 28.45 -30.33
N LYS A 84 36.89 28.72 -29.32
CA LYS A 84 36.91 29.99 -28.55
C LYS A 84 38.06 30.09 -27.57
N PHE A 85 38.72 28.99 -27.25
CA PHE A 85 39.81 28.92 -26.26
C PHE A 85 41.19 28.71 -26.88
N LYS A 86 41.26 28.59 -28.20
CA LYS A 86 42.49 28.40 -28.94
C LYS A 86 42.88 29.73 -29.59
N ASN A 87 43.82 30.45 -28.97
CA ASN A 87 44.65 31.45 -29.67
C ASN A 87 45.65 30.74 -30.58
#